data_AF-A0A970E0R8-F1
#
_entry.id   AF-A0A970E0R8-F1
#
_cell.length_a   1.000
_cell.length_b   1.000
_cell.length_c   1.000
_cell.angle_alpha   90.00
_cell.angle_beta   90.00
_cell.angle_gamma   90.00
#
_symmetry.space_group_name_H-M   'P 1'
#
loop_
_entity.id
_entity.type
_entity.pdbx_description
1 polymer ?
#
loop_
_entity_poly.entity_id
_entity_poly.type
_entity_poly.pdbx_seq_one_letter_code
_entity_poly.pdbx_strand_id
1 'polypeptide(L)'
;MSRRVELANKYEGIIDAVEDSDRIFDLLELMIPDHLKQSCFKATDELEKLVEQYVLGKESTTGSLRPAWERYNEAKEAILTYDEQNRHNKWKVTRRVEKALRSNLRDDVIRMLNDNDCTITPLTLHRITERTFLKNLIPQWNRHLASIGVNIIELSLYSPSYIYTVASRSNLKWLISHSDLAYGFGHILFGEAPYLQLTERNLLMKSVLHQTPASVRLVVDAIKDNCAAVGLHLEEIDEFVGRIIFRKVDEQTYLQTSIKALVEKVAPIVSHPQDGIAVLQEFLRSQDVEELSLEQLRLQREAGRAFGESQRITRRSG
;
A
#
# COMPACT_ATOMS: atom_id res chain seq x y z
N MET A 1 -2.54 -49.76 33.05
CA MET A 1 -2.74 -48.97 31.81
C MET A 1 -2.39 -47.53 32.17
N SER A 2 -1.57 -46.82 31.37
CA SER A 2 -1.29 -45.41 31.66
C SER A 2 -2.59 -44.62 31.57
N ARG A 3 -2.88 -43.73 32.53
CA ARG A 3 -4.09 -42.86 32.51
C ARG A 3 -4.22 -42.07 31.22
N ARG A 4 -3.09 -41.77 30.58
CA ARG A 4 -3.02 -41.13 29.26
C ARG A 4 -3.55 -42.02 28.13
N VAL A 5 -3.27 -43.32 28.18
CA VAL A 5 -3.81 -44.32 27.23
C VAL A 5 -5.30 -44.54 27.47
N GLU A 6 -5.74 -44.50 28.73
CA GLU A 6 -7.17 -44.57 29.07
C GLU A 6 -7.94 -43.37 28.50
N LEU A 7 -7.39 -42.15 28.61
CA LEU A 7 -7.99 -40.96 28.01
C LEU A 7 -8.05 -41.04 26.49
N ALA A 8 -6.95 -41.42 25.83
CA ALA A 8 -6.90 -41.53 24.38
C ALA A 8 -7.91 -42.55 23.82
N ASN A 9 -8.15 -43.65 24.55
CA ASN A 9 -9.16 -44.65 24.18
C ASN A 9 -10.60 -44.17 24.40
N LYS A 10 -10.81 -43.27 25.37
CA LYS A 10 -12.16 -42.79 25.74
C LYS A 10 -12.59 -41.57 24.96
N TYR A 11 -11.66 -40.70 24.61
CA TYR A 11 -11.88 -39.47 23.86
C TYR A 11 -10.83 -39.40 22.74
N GLU A 12 -11.23 -39.73 21.52
CA GLU A 12 -10.35 -39.74 20.37
C GLU A 12 -9.74 -38.35 20.14
N GLY A 13 -8.41 -38.26 20.01
CA GLY A 13 -7.71 -37.01 19.74
C GLY A 13 -7.57 -36.03 20.92
N ILE A 14 -8.03 -36.38 22.13
CA ILE A 14 -7.95 -35.49 23.31
C ILE A 14 -6.52 -35.12 23.71
N ILE A 15 -5.57 -36.04 23.51
CA ILE A 15 -4.15 -35.80 23.83
C ILE A 15 -3.55 -34.81 22.83
N ASP A 16 -3.82 -34.99 21.53
CA ASP A 16 -3.33 -34.09 20.49
C ASP A 16 -3.93 -32.69 20.64
N ALA A 17 -5.21 -32.61 21.04
CA ALA A 17 -5.88 -31.33 21.30
C ALA A 17 -5.22 -30.51 22.42
N VAL A 18 -4.63 -31.17 23.42
CA VAL A 18 -3.93 -30.55 24.55
C VAL A 18 -2.47 -30.26 24.22
N GLU A 19 -1.81 -31.14 23.46
CA GLU A 19 -0.37 -30.99 23.15
C GLU A 19 -0.11 -30.04 21.96
N ASP A 20 -1.07 -29.88 21.05
CA ASP A 20 -0.92 -29.13 19.79
C ASP A 20 -2.11 -28.17 19.54
N SER A 21 -2.66 -27.58 20.60
CA SER A 21 -3.88 -26.76 20.55
C SER A 21 -3.81 -25.59 19.56
N ASP A 22 -2.63 -24.97 19.40
CA ASP A 22 -2.41 -23.84 18.49
C ASP A 22 -2.36 -24.22 17.00
N ARG A 23 -2.11 -25.50 16.67
CA ARG A 23 -1.95 -25.95 15.27
C ARG A 23 -3.18 -25.72 14.43
N ILE A 24 -4.37 -25.67 15.03
CA ILE A 24 -5.60 -25.39 14.30
C ILE A 24 -5.53 -24.06 13.57
N PHE A 25 -5.00 -23.02 14.21
CA PHE A 25 -4.91 -21.70 13.62
C PHE A 25 -3.92 -21.66 12.45
N ASP A 26 -2.93 -22.54 12.46
CA ASP A 26 -1.93 -22.65 11.40
C ASP A 26 -2.47 -23.18 10.08
N LEU A 27 -3.56 -23.95 10.13
CA LEU A 27 -4.19 -24.56 8.96
C LEU A 27 -5.22 -23.65 8.27
N LEU A 28 -5.62 -22.55 8.92
CA LEU A 28 -6.67 -21.66 8.42
C LEU A 28 -6.13 -20.70 7.36
N GLU A 29 -6.99 -20.31 6.41
CA GLU A 29 -6.64 -19.33 5.39
C GLU A 29 -7.02 -17.92 5.83
N LEU A 30 -8.12 -17.81 6.58
CA LEU A 30 -8.69 -16.54 7.03
C LEU A 30 -8.20 -16.12 8.41
N MET A 31 -8.19 -14.80 8.62
CA MET A 31 -8.14 -14.23 9.96
C MET A 31 -9.42 -14.64 10.70
N ILE A 32 -9.24 -15.21 11.89
CA ILE A 32 -10.35 -15.62 12.75
C ILE A 32 -10.70 -14.48 13.72
N PRO A 33 -11.99 -14.14 13.86
CA PRO A 33 -12.44 -13.14 14.81
C PRO A 33 -12.01 -13.46 16.25
N ASP A 34 -11.63 -12.41 16.99
CA ASP A 34 -11.14 -12.56 18.36
C ASP A 34 -12.14 -13.26 19.29
N HIS A 35 -13.44 -13.08 19.10
CA HIS A 35 -14.45 -13.74 19.93
C HIS A 35 -14.44 -15.27 19.76
N LEU A 36 -14.20 -15.78 18.54
CA LEU A 36 -14.05 -17.22 18.29
C LEU A 36 -12.71 -17.75 18.82
N LYS A 37 -11.63 -17.00 18.60
CA LYS A 37 -10.29 -17.33 19.16
C LYS A 37 -10.37 -17.45 20.68
N GLN A 38 -10.97 -16.47 21.36
CA GLN A 38 -11.12 -16.47 22.82
C GLN A 38 -11.98 -17.63 23.32
N SER A 39 -13.06 -18.00 22.61
CA SER A 39 -13.88 -19.15 22.96
C SER A 39 -13.07 -20.45 22.90
N CYS A 40 -12.27 -20.62 21.84
CA CYS A 40 -11.40 -21.78 21.69
C CYS A 40 -10.30 -21.81 22.75
N PHE A 41 -9.58 -20.71 22.99
CA PHE A 41 -8.53 -20.66 24.00
C PHE A 41 -9.06 -20.98 25.41
N LYS A 42 -10.24 -20.46 25.77
CA LYS A 42 -10.87 -20.79 27.06
C LYS A 42 -11.21 -22.28 27.18
N ALA A 43 -11.76 -22.87 26.12
CA ALA A 43 -12.10 -24.29 26.10
C ALA A 43 -10.84 -25.18 26.16
N THR A 44 -9.78 -24.78 25.46
CA THR A 44 -8.45 -25.41 25.52
C THR A 44 -7.88 -25.34 26.93
N ASP A 45 -7.72 -24.15 27.52
CA ASP A 45 -7.14 -23.97 28.86
C ASP A 45 -7.86 -24.80 29.94
N GLU A 46 -9.18 -24.93 29.83
CA GLU A 46 -9.98 -25.75 30.73
C GLU A 46 -9.72 -27.24 30.52
N LEU A 47 -9.71 -27.70 29.27
CA LEU A 47 -9.43 -29.08 28.91
C LEU A 47 -8.02 -29.49 29.34
N GLU A 48 -7.00 -28.67 29.07
CA GLU A 48 -5.61 -28.92 29.45
C GLU A 48 -5.47 -29.13 30.96
N LYS A 49 -6.07 -28.25 31.77
CA LYS A 49 -6.05 -28.35 33.24
C LYS A 49 -6.69 -29.65 33.74
N LEU A 50 -7.84 -30.03 33.20
CA LEU A 50 -8.54 -31.25 33.61
C LEU A 50 -7.77 -32.50 33.18
N VAL A 51 -7.19 -32.51 31.98
CA VAL A 51 -6.35 -33.61 31.49
C VAL A 51 -5.11 -33.75 32.36
N GLU A 52 -4.43 -32.65 32.69
CA GLU A 52 -3.26 -32.66 33.57
C GLU A 52 -3.61 -33.20 34.96
N GLN A 53 -4.69 -32.71 35.58
CA GLN A 53 -5.13 -33.17 36.90
C GLN A 53 -5.46 -34.67 36.92
N TYR A 54 -6.12 -35.18 35.88
CA TYR A 54 -6.42 -36.59 35.76
C TYR A 54 -5.15 -37.44 35.54
N VAL A 55 -4.25 -37.02 34.63
CA VAL A 55 -3.00 -37.73 34.34
C VAL A 55 -2.09 -37.78 35.56
N LEU A 56 -1.98 -36.69 36.34
CA LEU A 56 -1.15 -36.60 37.55
C LEU A 56 -1.71 -37.33 38.78
N GLY A 57 -2.89 -37.94 38.71
CA GLY A 57 -3.45 -38.63 39.87
C GLY A 57 -4.35 -37.76 40.77
N LYS A 58 -4.45 -36.45 40.49
CA LYS A 58 -5.14 -35.47 41.35
C LYS A 58 -6.67 -35.57 41.25
N GLU A 59 -7.19 -35.93 40.07
CA GLU A 59 -8.58 -36.37 39.90
C GLU A 59 -8.65 -37.88 39.67
N SER A 60 -9.68 -38.52 40.24
CA SER A 60 -9.90 -39.96 40.14
C SER A 60 -10.94 -40.35 39.08
N THR A 61 -11.75 -39.39 38.61
CA THR A 61 -12.84 -39.65 37.66
C THR A 61 -12.68 -38.80 36.40
N THR A 62 -13.33 -39.24 35.32
CA THR A 62 -13.33 -38.52 34.03
C THR A 62 -14.64 -37.76 33.77
N GLY A 63 -15.47 -37.57 34.81
CA GLY A 63 -16.80 -36.98 34.68
C GLY A 63 -16.79 -35.52 34.21
N SER A 64 -15.81 -34.75 34.68
CA SER A 64 -15.54 -33.35 34.30
C SER A 64 -14.96 -33.21 32.89
N LEU A 65 -14.25 -34.23 32.40
CA LEU A 65 -13.55 -34.19 31.11
C LEU A 65 -14.48 -34.24 29.91
N ARG A 66 -15.61 -34.96 29.98
CA ARG A 66 -16.54 -35.07 28.84
C ARG A 66 -17.14 -33.72 28.45
N PRO A 67 -17.73 -32.93 29.38
CA PRO A 67 -18.26 -31.60 29.04
C PRO A 67 -17.18 -30.60 28.59
N ALA A 68 -15.95 -30.72 29.08
CA ALA A 68 -14.83 -29.89 28.60
C ALA A 68 -14.41 -30.28 27.17
N TRP A 69 -14.36 -31.58 26.88
CA TRP A 69 -14.07 -32.11 25.56
C TRP A 69 -15.13 -31.73 24.52
N GLU A 70 -16.42 -31.81 24.89
CA GLU A 70 -17.54 -31.37 24.04
C GLU A 70 -17.42 -29.86 23.71
N ARG A 71 -17.17 -29.01 24.71
CA ARG A 71 -16.97 -27.56 24.50
C ARG A 71 -15.75 -27.21 23.64
N TYR A 72 -14.64 -27.93 23.80
CA TYR A 72 -13.49 -27.76 22.92
C TYR A 72 -13.84 -28.08 21.47
N ASN A 73 -14.52 -29.21 21.22
CA ASN A 73 -14.92 -29.58 19.87
C ASN A 73 -15.93 -28.58 19.28
N GLU A 74 -16.90 -28.10 20.06
CA GLU A 74 -17.83 -27.05 19.61
C GLU A 74 -17.09 -25.77 19.20
N ALA A 75 -16.14 -25.30 20.02
CA ALA A 75 -15.37 -24.10 19.71
C ALA A 75 -14.46 -24.29 18.48
N LYS A 76 -13.85 -25.46 18.35
CA LYS A 76 -13.05 -25.86 17.19
C LYS A 76 -13.90 -25.89 15.91
N GLU A 77 -15.05 -26.56 15.94
CA GLU A 77 -15.96 -26.65 14.81
C GLU A 77 -16.49 -25.27 14.39
N ALA A 78 -16.75 -24.37 15.34
CA ALA A 78 -17.14 -23.00 15.02
C ALA A 78 -16.06 -22.24 14.21
N ILE A 79 -14.77 -22.43 14.54
CA ILE A 79 -13.66 -21.83 13.80
C ILE A 79 -13.53 -22.44 12.40
N LEU A 80 -13.60 -23.77 12.29
CA LEU A 80 -13.50 -24.47 11.01
C LEU A 80 -14.66 -24.10 10.08
N THR A 81 -15.87 -24.08 10.62
CA THR A 81 -17.09 -23.66 9.93
C THR A 81 -16.98 -22.20 9.45
N TYR A 82 -16.45 -21.30 10.30
CA TYR A 82 -16.22 -19.91 9.91
C TYR A 82 -15.27 -19.82 8.72
N ASP A 83 -14.13 -20.50 8.75
CA ASP A 83 -13.16 -20.47 7.64
C ASP A 83 -13.78 -21.04 6.35
N GLU A 84 -14.46 -22.19 6.42
CA GLU A 84 -15.07 -22.85 5.26
C GLU A 84 -16.16 -21.99 4.60
N GLN A 85 -17.10 -21.45 5.40
CA GLN A 85 -18.20 -20.63 4.89
C GLN A 85 -17.72 -19.32 4.25
N ASN A 86 -16.55 -18.83 4.66
CA ASN A 86 -16.06 -17.51 4.28
C ASN A 86 -14.87 -17.56 3.30
N ARG A 87 -14.27 -18.73 3.03
CA ARG A 87 -13.03 -18.87 2.25
C ARG A 87 -13.09 -18.23 0.86
N HIS A 88 -14.28 -18.22 0.25
CA HIS A 88 -14.49 -17.63 -1.09
C HIS A 88 -14.92 -16.16 -1.05
N ASN A 89 -15.11 -15.58 0.14
CA ASN A 89 -15.43 -14.17 0.28
C ASN A 89 -14.16 -13.33 0.18
N LYS A 90 -13.98 -12.66 -0.96
CA LYS A 90 -12.84 -11.77 -1.24
C LYS A 90 -12.67 -10.61 -0.25
N TRP A 91 -13.73 -10.26 0.50
CA TRP A 91 -13.69 -9.20 1.50
C TRP A 91 -13.38 -9.72 2.89
N LYS A 92 -13.22 -11.02 3.10
CA LYS A 92 -12.73 -11.55 4.37
C LYS A 92 -11.21 -11.45 4.41
N VAL A 93 -10.70 -11.02 5.57
CA VAL A 93 -9.27 -10.83 5.79
C VAL A 93 -8.58 -12.19 5.82
N THR A 94 -7.50 -12.33 5.06
CA THR A 94 -6.67 -13.55 5.10
C THR A 94 -5.64 -13.46 6.22
N ARG A 95 -5.11 -14.60 6.68
CA ARG A 95 -3.99 -14.62 7.64
C ARG A 95 -2.74 -13.91 7.12
N ARG A 96 -2.53 -13.88 5.80
CA ARG A 96 -1.42 -13.13 5.18
C ARG A 96 -1.57 -11.63 5.44
N VAL A 97 -2.78 -11.11 5.28
CA VAL A 97 -3.09 -9.71 5.59
C VAL A 97 -2.94 -9.46 7.10
N GLU A 98 -3.47 -10.33 7.96
CA GLU A 98 -3.31 -10.21 9.43
C GLU A 98 -1.82 -10.15 9.81
N LYS A 99 -1.01 -11.09 9.31
CA LYS A 99 0.44 -11.15 9.57
C LYS A 99 1.15 -9.88 9.10
N ALA A 100 0.81 -9.37 7.92
CA ALA A 100 1.36 -8.13 7.39
C ALA A 100 0.97 -6.89 8.22
N LEU A 101 -0.26 -6.85 8.75
CA LEU A 101 -0.70 -5.76 9.63
C LEU A 101 0.07 -5.82 10.97
N ARG A 102 0.21 -7.00 11.57
CA ARG A 102 0.97 -7.20 12.81
C ARG A 102 2.44 -6.82 12.66
N SER A 103 3.08 -7.24 11.57
CA SER A 103 4.50 -6.91 11.32
C SER A 103 4.75 -5.41 11.13
N ASN A 104 3.72 -4.65 10.75
CA ASN A 104 3.79 -3.20 10.57
C ASN A 104 3.18 -2.43 11.75
N LEU A 105 2.95 -3.09 12.91
CA LEU A 105 2.41 -2.48 14.13
C LEU A 105 1.05 -1.78 13.92
N ARG A 106 0.17 -2.36 13.09
CA ARG A 106 -1.16 -1.82 12.74
C ARG A 106 -2.28 -2.42 13.56
N ASP A 107 -2.10 -2.46 14.88
CA ASP A 107 -3.08 -3.03 15.81
C ASP A 107 -4.43 -2.30 15.79
N ASP A 108 -4.41 -1.00 15.48
CA ASP A 108 -5.63 -0.20 15.27
C ASP A 108 -6.51 -0.78 14.15
N VAL A 109 -5.89 -1.20 13.05
CA VAL A 109 -6.58 -1.78 11.89
C VAL A 109 -7.06 -3.19 12.20
N ILE A 110 -6.26 -3.99 12.91
CA ILE A 110 -6.64 -5.34 13.33
C ILE A 110 -7.88 -5.30 14.22
N ARG A 111 -7.94 -4.35 15.17
CA ARG A 111 -9.12 -4.14 16.00
C ARG A 111 -10.33 -3.77 15.17
N MET A 112 -10.21 -2.80 14.25
CA MET A 112 -11.31 -2.42 13.36
C MET A 112 -11.81 -3.61 12.51
N LEU A 113 -10.91 -4.48 12.06
CA LEU A 113 -11.28 -5.68 11.31
C LEU A 113 -12.02 -6.67 12.21
N ASN A 114 -11.54 -6.93 13.43
CA ASN A 114 -12.21 -7.77 14.41
C ASN A 114 -13.63 -7.27 14.76
N ASP A 115 -13.79 -5.96 14.93
CA ASP A 115 -15.09 -5.33 15.20
C ASP A 115 -16.09 -5.52 14.04
N ASN A 116 -15.58 -5.77 12.82
CA ASN A 116 -16.37 -6.02 11.60
C ASN A 116 -16.31 -7.48 11.14
N ASP A 117 -16.18 -8.42 12.08
CA ASP A 117 -16.13 -9.87 11.80
C ASP A 117 -15.06 -10.22 10.75
N CYS A 118 -13.87 -9.63 10.88
CA CYS A 118 -12.75 -9.76 9.94
C CYS A 118 -13.12 -9.42 8.48
N THR A 119 -14.08 -8.51 8.29
CA THR A 119 -14.50 -8.05 6.96
C THR A 119 -13.79 -6.75 6.60
N ILE A 120 -13.19 -6.71 5.42
CA ILE A 120 -12.58 -5.54 4.81
C ILE A 120 -13.70 -4.59 4.38
N THR A 121 -13.69 -3.40 4.95
CA THR A 121 -14.59 -2.29 4.63
C THR A 121 -13.82 -1.16 3.95
N PRO A 122 -14.47 -0.16 3.33
CA PRO A 122 -13.79 1.03 2.81
C PRO A 122 -12.83 1.70 3.83
N LEU A 123 -13.22 1.72 5.11
CA LEU A 123 -12.45 2.29 6.21
C LEU A 123 -11.15 1.53 6.51
N THR A 124 -11.06 0.25 6.15
CA THR A 124 -9.87 -0.58 6.39
C THR A 124 -9.10 -0.86 5.10
N LEU A 125 -9.77 -0.84 3.94
CA LEU A 125 -9.22 -1.17 2.63
C LEU A 125 -7.93 -0.38 2.34
N HIS A 126 -7.97 0.94 2.51
CA HIS A 126 -6.84 1.84 2.21
C HIS A 126 -5.63 1.63 3.14
N ARG A 127 -5.81 0.93 4.27
CA ARG A 127 -4.77 0.67 5.26
C ARG A 127 -4.04 -0.66 5.06
N ILE A 128 -4.60 -1.55 4.23
CA ILE A 128 -4.03 -2.86 3.95
C ILE A 128 -3.03 -2.74 2.79
N THR A 129 -1.77 -3.14 3.02
CA THR A 129 -0.68 -3.01 2.04
C THR A 129 -0.05 -4.36 1.63
N GLU A 130 -0.66 -5.48 2.01
CA GLU A 130 -0.18 -6.82 1.68
C GLU A 130 -0.22 -7.05 0.15
N ARG A 131 0.92 -7.39 -0.45
CA ARG A 131 1.13 -7.33 -1.90
C ARG A 131 0.23 -8.30 -2.69
N THR A 132 -0.05 -9.49 -2.15
CA THR A 132 -0.92 -10.48 -2.83
C THR A 132 -2.34 -9.96 -2.93
N PHE A 133 -2.86 -9.41 -1.82
CA PHE A 133 -4.15 -8.75 -1.75
C PHE A 133 -4.22 -7.59 -2.75
N LEU A 134 -3.23 -6.69 -2.76
CA LEU A 134 -3.19 -5.57 -3.70
C LEU A 134 -3.21 -6.03 -5.17
N LYS A 135 -2.42 -7.06 -5.51
CA LYS A 135 -2.42 -7.65 -6.86
C LYS A 135 -3.80 -8.19 -7.24
N ASN A 136 -4.49 -8.85 -6.31
CA ASN A 136 -5.82 -9.40 -6.53
C ASN A 136 -6.91 -8.32 -6.72
N LEU A 137 -6.66 -7.08 -6.30
CA LEU A 137 -7.56 -5.95 -6.54
C LEU A 137 -7.45 -5.37 -7.95
N ILE A 138 -6.32 -5.55 -8.65
CA ILE A 138 -6.08 -4.93 -9.97
C ILE A 138 -7.21 -5.21 -10.98
N PRO A 139 -7.68 -6.46 -11.17
CA PRO A 139 -8.77 -6.72 -12.11
C PRO A 139 -10.09 -6.05 -11.72
N GLN A 140 -10.32 -5.82 -10.43
CA GLN A 140 -11.53 -5.14 -9.96
C GLN A 140 -11.45 -3.65 -10.20
N TRP A 141 -10.31 -3.04 -9.85
CA TRP A 141 -10.03 -1.65 -10.18
C TRP A 141 -10.17 -1.37 -11.67
N ASN A 142 -9.56 -2.20 -12.53
CA ASN A 142 -9.59 -1.99 -13.97
C ASN A 142 -11.01 -2.05 -14.57
N ARG A 143 -11.95 -2.80 -13.99
CA ARG A 143 -13.36 -2.77 -14.43
C ARG A 143 -13.98 -1.38 -14.24
N HIS A 144 -13.68 -0.72 -13.13
CA HIS A 144 -14.22 0.61 -12.86
C HIS A 144 -13.43 1.71 -13.60
N LEU A 145 -12.10 1.59 -13.62
CA LEU A 145 -11.20 2.56 -14.25
C LEU A 145 -11.30 2.59 -15.78
N ALA A 146 -11.73 1.49 -16.41
CA ALA A 146 -11.96 1.44 -17.85
C ALA A 146 -12.92 2.52 -18.35
N SER A 147 -13.93 2.89 -17.53
CA SER A 147 -14.91 3.92 -17.88
C SER A 147 -14.30 5.32 -18.06
N ILE A 148 -13.15 5.58 -17.46
CA ILE A 148 -12.40 6.83 -17.56
C ILE A 148 -11.11 6.67 -18.38
N GLY A 149 -10.99 5.59 -19.15
CA GLY A 149 -9.83 5.33 -20.01
C GLY A 149 -8.54 5.02 -19.24
N VAL A 150 -8.64 4.54 -18.00
CA VAL A 150 -7.47 4.23 -17.16
C VAL A 150 -7.29 2.72 -17.03
N ASN A 151 -6.04 2.26 -17.05
CA ASN A 151 -5.70 0.86 -16.84
C ASN A 151 -4.47 0.71 -15.93
N ILE A 152 -4.64 0.03 -14.79
CA ILE A 152 -3.55 -0.42 -13.93
C ILE A 152 -2.83 -1.59 -14.62
N ILE A 153 -1.54 -1.45 -14.81
CA ILE A 153 -0.66 -2.43 -15.45
C ILE A 153 -0.12 -3.41 -14.41
N GLU A 154 0.40 -2.88 -13.29
CA GLU A 154 1.09 -3.69 -12.29
C GLU A 154 1.17 -2.98 -10.93
N LEU A 155 1.66 -3.72 -9.94
CA LEU A 155 2.00 -3.19 -8.62
C LEU A 155 3.51 -2.87 -8.58
N SER A 156 3.87 -1.67 -8.15
CA SER A 156 5.27 -1.25 -7.96
C SER A 156 6.05 -2.24 -7.09
N LEU A 157 7.30 -2.51 -7.45
CA LEU A 157 8.20 -3.37 -6.67
C LEU A 157 8.66 -2.73 -5.36
N TYR A 158 8.69 -1.40 -5.31
CA TYR A 158 9.32 -0.63 -4.23
C TYR A 158 8.34 -0.05 -3.21
N SER A 159 7.07 0.07 -3.59
CA SER A 159 6.04 0.68 -2.74
C SER A 159 4.68 0.01 -2.95
N PRO A 160 3.74 0.11 -1.99
CA PRO A 160 2.37 -0.38 -2.14
C PRO A 160 1.57 0.57 -3.04
N SER A 161 2.00 0.68 -4.31
CA SER A 161 1.47 1.63 -5.28
C SER A 161 1.21 0.94 -6.62
N TYR A 162 0.15 1.35 -7.30
CA TYR A 162 -0.22 0.85 -8.61
C TYR A 162 0.43 1.70 -9.72
N ILE A 163 0.99 1.03 -10.72
CA ILE A 163 1.47 1.66 -11.95
C ILE A 163 0.36 1.54 -12.99
N TYR A 164 -0.07 2.67 -13.56
CA TYR A 164 -1.17 2.72 -14.51
C TYR A 164 -0.86 3.61 -15.72
N THR A 165 -1.61 3.42 -16.79
CA THR A 165 -1.62 4.29 -17.98
C THR A 165 -3.01 4.88 -18.19
N VAL A 166 -3.04 5.95 -18.95
CA VAL A 166 -4.27 6.59 -19.43
C VAL A 166 -4.32 6.46 -20.95
N ALA A 167 -5.48 6.12 -21.51
CA ALA A 167 -5.66 5.88 -22.94
C ALA A 167 -5.27 7.09 -23.80
N SER A 168 -5.55 8.31 -23.31
CA SER A 168 -5.17 9.58 -23.96
C SER A 168 -3.66 9.79 -24.07
N ARG A 169 -2.88 9.14 -23.18
CA ARG A 169 -1.43 9.29 -23.02
C ARG A 169 -0.79 7.96 -22.61
N SER A 170 -0.93 6.94 -23.45
CA SER A 170 -0.46 5.57 -23.16
C SER A 170 1.07 5.45 -23.02
N ASN A 171 1.81 6.43 -23.53
CA ASN A 171 3.25 6.59 -23.37
C ASN A 171 3.68 7.12 -22.00
N LEU A 172 2.75 7.62 -21.17
CA LEU A 172 3.00 8.04 -19.81
C LEU A 172 2.51 6.99 -18.82
N LYS A 173 3.39 6.63 -17.89
CA LYS A 173 3.05 5.80 -16.75
C LYS A 173 2.93 6.67 -15.51
N TRP A 174 1.93 6.36 -14.71
CA TRP A 174 1.61 7.06 -13.48
C TRP A 174 1.66 6.08 -12.32
N LEU A 175 1.96 6.61 -11.14
CA LEU A 175 2.03 5.87 -9.90
C LEU A 175 1.03 6.48 -8.92
N ILE A 176 0.12 5.65 -8.38
CA ILE A 176 -0.78 6.04 -7.29
C ILE A 176 -0.60 5.10 -6.10
N SER A 177 -0.47 5.65 -4.90
CA SER A 177 -0.40 4.82 -3.70
C SER A 177 -1.73 4.08 -3.50
N HIS A 178 -1.68 2.84 -2.99
CA HIS A 178 -2.91 2.11 -2.67
C HIS A 178 -3.76 2.87 -1.65
N SER A 179 -3.12 3.52 -0.68
CA SER A 179 -3.82 4.33 0.31
C SER A 179 -4.63 5.45 -0.35
N ASP A 180 -4.03 6.21 -1.27
CA ASP A 180 -4.73 7.32 -1.95
C ASP A 180 -5.84 6.83 -2.87
N LEU A 181 -5.57 5.77 -3.64
CA LEU A 181 -6.55 5.17 -4.55
C LEU A 181 -7.76 4.64 -3.78
N ALA A 182 -7.52 3.83 -2.75
CA ALA A 182 -8.59 3.22 -1.96
C ALA A 182 -9.31 4.24 -1.07
N TYR A 183 -8.63 5.25 -0.53
CA TYR A 183 -9.29 6.29 0.27
C TYR A 183 -10.19 7.17 -0.59
N GLY A 184 -9.73 7.62 -1.77
CA GLY A 184 -10.52 8.47 -2.65
C GLY A 184 -11.65 7.73 -3.36
N PHE A 185 -11.40 6.49 -3.78
CA PHE A 185 -12.25 5.78 -4.75
C PHE A 185 -12.67 4.38 -4.29
N GLY A 186 -12.19 3.85 -3.16
CA GLY A 186 -12.37 2.45 -2.76
C GLY A 186 -13.80 2.00 -2.54
N HIS A 187 -14.70 2.91 -2.17
CA HIS A 187 -16.13 2.65 -2.02
C HIS A 187 -16.76 2.03 -3.28
N ILE A 188 -16.26 2.34 -4.48
CA ILE A 188 -16.79 1.75 -5.73
C ILE A 188 -16.67 0.23 -5.78
N LEU A 189 -15.64 -0.33 -5.13
CA LEU A 189 -15.44 -1.78 -5.09
C LEU A 189 -16.53 -2.49 -4.29
N PHE A 190 -17.22 -1.74 -3.43
CA PHE A 190 -18.33 -2.20 -2.59
C PHE A 190 -19.70 -1.81 -3.18
N GLY A 191 -19.74 -1.24 -4.39
CA GLY A 191 -20.99 -0.78 -5.01
C GLY A 191 -21.52 0.54 -4.43
N GLU A 192 -20.69 1.26 -3.67
CA GLU A 192 -21.03 2.54 -3.05
C GLU A 192 -20.48 3.71 -3.88
N ALA A 193 -21.03 4.92 -3.65
CA ALA A 193 -20.50 6.14 -4.25
C ALA A 193 -19.11 6.46 -3.69
N PRO A 194 -18.13 6.84 -4.53
CA PRO A 194 -16.80 7.20 -4.06
C PRO A 194 -16.81 8.53 -3.31
N TYR A 195 -15.84 8.69 -2.39
CA TYR A 195 -15.62 9.95 -1.70
C TYR A 195 -15.23 11.07 -2.67
N LEU A 196 -14.44 10.75 -3.69
CA LEU A 196 -14.13 11.62 -4.82
C LEU A 196 -14.72 11.04 -6.11
N GLN A 197 -15.34 11.88 -6.94
CA GLN A 197 -15.83 11.43 -8.24
C GLN A 197 -14.70 10.79 -9.06
N LEU A 198 -14.94 9.58 -9.55
CA LEU A 198 -13.97 8.86 -10.35
C LEU A 198 -13.86 9.53 -11.74
N THR A 199 -12.80 10.30 -11.93
CA THR A 199 -12.46 10.97 -13.20
C THR A 199 -10.96 10.83 -13.45
N GLU A 200 -10.53 10.88 -14.72
CA GLU A 200 -9.12 10.91 -15.10
C GLU A 200 -8.37 12.01 -14.34
N ARG A 201 -8.96 13.23 -14.34
CA ARG A 201 -8.42 14.40 -13.64
C ARG A 201 -8.17 14.13 -12.15
N ASN A 202 -9.19 13.69 -11.41
CA ASN A 202 -9.06 13.47 -9.96
C ASN A 202 -8.04 12.38 -9.63
N LEU A 203 -7.92 11.36 -10.48
CA LEU A 203 -6.93 10.32 -10.33
C LEU A 203 -5.51 10.86 -10.57
N LEU A 204 -5.30 11.59 -11.67
CA LEU A 204 -3.99 12.18 -12.01
C LEU A 204 -3.50 13.15 -10.93
N MET A 205 -4.40 13.95 -10.36
CA MET A 205 -4.07 14.89 -9.27
C MET A 205 -3.67 14.21 -7.95
N LYS A 206 -3.96 12.90 -7.80
CA LYS A 206 -3.53 12.08 -6.65
C LYS A 206 -2.31 11.22 -6.95
N SER A 207 -1.79 11.30 -8.17
CA SER A 207 -0.71 10.45 -8.66
C SER A 207 0.58 11.22 -8.86
N VAL A 208 1.67 10.47 -9.00
CA VAL A 208 2.97 11.01 -9.42
C VAL A 208 3.41 10.34 -10.71
N LEU A 209 4.25 11.02 -11.48
CA LEU A 209 4.77 10.44 -12.71
C LEU A 209 5.73 9.27 -12.40
N HIS A 210 5.53 8.13 -13.05
CA HIS A 210 6.52 7.07 -13.08
C HIS A 210 7.60 7.43 -14.11
N GLN A 211 8.69 8.02 -13.63
CA GLN A 211 9.68 8.67 -14.48
C GLN A 211 10.48 7.68 -15.34
N THR A 212 10.37 7.86 -16.64
CA THR A 212 11.24 7.30 -17.69
C THR A 212 11.88 8.46 -18.46
N PRO A 213 13.02 8.27 -19.14
CA PRO A 213 13.62 9.35 -19.93
C PRO A 213 12.65 9.98 -20.96
N ALA A 214 11.79 9.17 -21.57
CA ALA A 214 10.78 9.65 -22.50
C ALA A 214 9.67 10.47 -21.81
N SER A 215 9.17 10.02 -20.67
CA SER A 215 8.13 10.75 -19.93
C SER A 215 8.65 12.06 -19.35
N VAL A 216 9.92 12.10 -18.92
CA VAL A 216 10.58 13.32 -18.43
C VAL A 216 10.60 14.38 -19.54
N ARG A 217 11.05 14.01 -20.75
CA ARG A 217 11.08 14.93 -21.90
C ARG A 217 9.69 15.50 -22.21
N LEU A 218 8.67 14.66 -22.27
CA LEU A 218 7.30 15.09 -22.56
C LEU A 218 6.76 16.10 -21.54
N VAL A 219 7.04 15.89 -20.25
CA VAL A 219 6.63 16.83 -19.20
C VAL A 219 7.43 18.13 -19.29
N VAL A 220 8.74 18.05 -19.52
CA VAL A 220 9.59 19.24 -19.67
C VAL A 220 9.16 20.09 -20.86
N ASP A 221 8.84 19.47 -22.00
CA ASP A 221 8.31 20.16 -23.18
C ASP A 221 6.98 20.85 -22.85
N ALA A 222 6.06 20.16 -22.17
CA ALA A 222 4.80 20.76 -21.75
C ALA A 222 4.99 21.91 -20.75
N ILE A 223 5.97 21.82 -19.84
CA ILE A 223 6.33 22.93 -18.94
C ILE A 223 6.87 24.11 -19.74
N LYS A 224 7.76 23.86 -20.71
CA LYS A 224 8.30 24.91 -21.58
C LYS A 224 7.17 25.66 -22.30
N ASP A 225 6.20 24.93 -22.85
CA ASP A 225 5.08 25.52 -23.60
C ASP A 225 4.13 26.34 -22.71
N ASN A 226 4.08 26.06 -21.40
CA ASN A 226 3.14 26.68 -20.47
C ASN A 226 3.79 27.62 -19.44
N CYS A 227 5.12 27.68 -19.34
CA CYS A 227 5.81 28.48 -18.32
C CYS A 227 5.59 30.00 -18.47
N ALA A 228 5.31 30.46 -19.69
CA ALA A 228 4.96 31.86 -19.94
C ALA A 228 3.65 32.28 -19.23
N ALA A 229 2.70 31.34 -19.06
CA ALA A 229 1.45 31.61 -18.35
C ALA A 229 1.63 31.88 -16.85
N VAL A 230 2.81 31.56 -16.31
CA VAL A 230 3.19 31.82 -14.92
C VAL A 230 4.27 32.90 -14.79
N GLY A 231 4.48 33.70 -15.84
CA GLY A 231 5.44 34.81 -15.83
C GLY A 231 6.91 34.34 -15.90
N LEU A 232 7.16 33.16 -16.46
CA LEU A 232 8.50 32.58 -16.56
C LEU A 232 8.91 32.33 -18.02
N HIS A 233 10.21 32.33 -18.24
CA HIS A 233 10.84 31.83 -19.46
C HIS A 233 11.82 30.72 -19.10
N LEU A 234 11.74 29.57 -19.77
CA LEU A 234 12.71 28.51 -19.59
C LEU A 234 14.08 28.94 -20.13
N GLU A 235 15.06 29.14 -19.25
CA GLU A 235 16.39 29.63 -19.60
C GLU A 235 17.34 28.49 -19.94
N GLU A 236 17.37 27.43 -19.13
CA GLU A 236 18.34 26.36 -19.25
C GLU A 236 17.79 25.03 -18.71
N ILE A 237 18.12 23.93 -19.39
CA ILE A 237 17.96 22.56 -18.89
C ILE A 237 19.34 21.92 -18.89
N ASP A 238 19.84 21.56 -17.72
CA ASP A 238 21.10 20.87 -17.54
C ASP A 238 20.81 19.43 -17.12
N GLU A 239 20.69 18.55 -18.12
CA GLU A 239 20.40 17.12 -17.90
C GLU A 239 21.52 16.40 -17.13
N PHE A 240 22.76 16.90 -17.18
CA PHE A 240 23.90 16.28 -16.51
C PHE A 240 23.84 16.51 -15.00
N VAL A 241 23.55 17.75 -14.58
CA VAL A 241 23.37 18.10 -13.17
C VAL A 241 21.94 17.78 -12.69
N GLY A 242 21.00 17.57 -13.60
CA GLY A 242 19.61 17.24 -13.29
C GLY A 242 18.81 18.46 -12.82
N ARG A 243 19.13 19.65 -13.33
CA ARG A 243 18.50 20.92 -12.94
C ARG A 243 17.87 21.65 -14.11
N ILE A 244 16.90 22.50 -13.79
CA ILE A 244 16.19 23.36 -14.71
C ILE A 244 16.15 24.77 -14.14
N ILE A 245 16.36 25.76 -15.01
CA ILE A 245 16.44 27.17 -14.63
C ILE A 245 15.41 27.95 -15.44
N PHE A 246 14.58 28.70 -14.73
CA PHE A 246 13.64 29.66 -15.29
C PHE A 246 14.11 31.07 -15.01
N ARG A 247 13.90 31.98 -15.96
CA ARG A 247 14.03 33.42 -15.77
C ARG A 247 12.63 33.99 -15.51
N LYS A 248 12.46 34.80 -14.47
CA LYS A 248 11.22 35.57 -14.28
C LYS A 248 11.15 36.67 -15.34
N VAL A 249 9.98 36.87 -15.93
CA VAL A 249 9.82 37.85 -17.03
C VAL A 249 9.90 39.29 -16.50
N ASP A 250 9.34 39.52 -15.31
CA ASP A 250 9.24 40.86 -14.71
C ASP A 250 10.39 41.19 -13.74
N GLU A 251 11.23 40.21 -13.42
CA GLU A 251 12.31 40.31 -12.43
C GLU A 251 13.63 39.83 -13.04
N GLN A 252 14.75 40.50 -12.75
CA GLN A 252 16.09 40.05 -13.17
C GLN A 252 16.62 38.91 -12.27
N THR A 253 15.73 37.99 -11.87
CA THR A 253 16.03 36.85 -11.02
C THR A 253 15.65 35.54 -11.71
N TYR A 254 16.24 34.45 -11.20
CA TYR A 254 16.13 33.13 -11.76
C TYR A 254 15.60 32.16 -10.71
N LEU A 255 14.79 31.19 -11.14
CA LEU A 255 14.33 30.09 -10.31
C LEU A 255 15.03 28.82 -10.75
N GLN A 256 15.74 28.16 -9.84
CA GLN A 256 16.43 26.90 -10.06
C GLN A 256 15.73 25.78 -9.28
N THR A 257 15.55 24.63 -9.92
CA THR A 257 15.04 23.42 -9.25
C THR A 257 15.55 22.15 -9.92
N SER A 258 15.32 21.01 -9.28
CA SER A 258 15.61 19.70 -9.85
C SER A 258 14.59 19.34 -10.93
N ILE A 259 15.08 18.82 -12.08
CA ILE A 259 14.22 18.26 -13.14
C ILE A 259 13.32 17.17 -12.54
N LYS A 260 13.89 16.30 -11.69
CA LYS A 260 13.16 15.17 -11.09
C LYS A 260 11.98 15.65 -10.25
N ALA A 261 12.21 16.57 -9.32
CA ALA A 261 11.18 17.06 -8.40
C ALA A 261 10.06 17.79 -9.17
N LEU A 262 10.47 18.67 -10.09
CA LEU A 262 9.53 19.44 -10.91
C LEU A 262 8.64 18.53 -11.77
N VAL A 263 9.25 17.61 -12.52
CA VAL A 263 8.53 16.71 -13.43
C VAL A 263 7.58 15.79 -12.67
N GLU A 264 7.98 15.30 -11.50
CA GLU A 264 7.14 14.41 -10.67
C GLU A 264 5.82 15.07 -10.28
N LYS A 265 5.89 16.36 -9.90
CA LYS A 265 4.75 17.14 -9.42
C LYS A 265 3.91 17.73 -10.55
N VAL A 266 4.56 18.30 -11.56
CA VAL A 266 3.90 19.10 -12.60
C VAL A 266 3.41 18.24 -13.78
N ALA A 267 3.69 16.93 -13.79
CA ALA A 267 3.24 16.01 -14.83
C ALA A 267 1.78 16.13 -15.28
N PRO A 268 0.78 16.43 -14.41
CA PRO A 268 -0.61 16.63 -14.85
C PRO A 268 -0.76 17.65 -15.98
N ILE A 269 0.18 18.59 -16.15
CA ILE A 269 0.21 19.59 -17.22
C ILE A 269 0.12 18.99 -18.64
N VAL A 270 0.58 17.74 -18.82
CA VAL A 270 0.57 17.06 -20.13
C VAL A 270 -0.84 16.65 -20.58
N SER A 271 -1.73 16.38 -19.62
CA SER A 271 -3.12 15.97 -19.88
C SER A 271 -4.12 17.07 -19.56
N HIS A 272 -3.85 17.86 -18.51
CA HIS A 272 -4.70 18.94 -18.03
C HIS A 272 -3.86 20.21 -17.84
N PRO A 273 -3.59 20.99 -18.91
CA PRO A 273 -2.69 22.14 -18.84
C PRO A 273 -3.08 23.17 -17.79
N GLN A 274 -4.37 23.46 -17.63
CA GLN A 274 -4.85 24.44 -16.63
C GLN A 274 -4.56 23.99 -15.19
N ASP A 275 -4.85 22.73 -14.87
CA ASP A 275 -4.53 22.16 -13.56
C ASP A 275 -3.02 22.07 -13.35
N GLY A 276 -2.27 21.66 -14.38
CA GLY A 276 -0.82 21.59 -14.33
C GLY A 276 -0.14 22.94 -14.17
N ILE A 277 -0.69 24.02 -14.75
CA ILE A 277 -0.24 25.39 -14.53
C ILE A 277 -0.44 25.79 -13.06
N ALA A 278 -1.59 25.47 -12.46
CA ALA A 278 -1.84 25.73 -11.05
C ALA A 278 -0.84 24.96 -10.15
N VAL A 279 -0.58 23.69 -10.45
CA VAL A 279 0.42 22.88 -9.74
C VAL A 279 1.84 23.44 -9.93
N LEU A 280 2.18 23.91 -11.13
CA LEU A 280 3.44 24.58 -11.41
C LEU A 280 3.60 25.83 -10.54
N GLN A 281 2.58 26.69 -10.47
CA GLN A 281 2.59 27.89 -9.63
C GLN A 281 2.79 27.56 -8.15
N GLU A 282 2.16 26.50 -7.65
CA GLU A 282 2.32 26.04 -6.28
C GLU A 282 3.73 25.49 -6.02
N PHE A 283 4.23 24.64 -6.93
CA PHE A 283 5.57 24.07 -6.84
C PHE A 283 6.66 25.14 -6.82
N LEU A 284 6.50 26.19 -7.64
CA LEU A 284 7.46 27.30 -7.72
C LEU A 284 7.58 28.12 -6.42
N ARG A 285 6.63 27.98 -5.49
CA ARG A 285 6.67 28.61 -4.15
C ARG A 285 7.15 27.65 -3.05
N SER A 286 7.48 26.41 -3.41
CA SER A 286 7.91 25.40 -2.47
C SER A 286 9.39 25.57 -2.10
N GLN A 287 9.80 24.88 -1.04
CA GLN A 287 11.20 24.79 -0.61
C GLN A 287 12.13 24.08 -1.60
N ASP A 288 11.58 23.41 -2.62
CA ASP A 288 12.35 22.70 -3.65
C ASP A 288 12.84 23.64 -4.78
N VAL A 289 12.59 24.94 -4.63
CA VAL A 289 12.95 25.98 -5.61
C VAL A 289 13.85 27.02 -4.96
N GLU A 290 15.00 27.24 -5.57
CA GLU A 290 15.98 28.23 -5.18
C GLU A 290 15.85 29.46 -6.07
N GLU A 291 15.75 30.65 -5.47
CA GLU A 291 15.82 31.91 -6.21
C GLU A 291 17.26 32.42 -6.25
N LEU A 292 17.72 32.76 -7.46
CA LEU A 292 19.09 33.16 -7.76
C LEU A 292 19.13 34.55 -8.39
N SER A 293 20.10 35.35 -7.97
CA SER A 293 20.54 36.53 -8.71
C SER A 293 21.34 36.12 -9.96
N LEU A 294 21.48 37.06 -10.91
CA LEU A 294 22.32 36.86 -12.08
C LEU A 294 23.77 36.49 -11.72
N GLU A 295 24.32 37.11 -10.68
CA GLU A 295 25.68 36.85 -10.22
C GLU A 295 25.82 35.44 -9.63
N GLN A 296 24.86 35.01 -8.81
CA GLN A 296 24.84 33.65 -8.25
C GLN A 296 24.75 32.60 -9.36
N LEU A 297 23.88 32.82 -10.36
CA LEU A 297 23.77 31.93 -11.52
C LEU A 297 25.08 31.87 -12.32
N ARG A 298 25.75 33.01 -12.52
CA ARG A 298 27.04 33.09 -13.22
C ARG A 298 28.12 32.26 -12.50
N LEU A 299 28.23 32.43 -11.19
CA LEU A 299 29.17 31.68 -10.35
C LEU A 299 28.91 30.18 -10.40
N GLN A 300 27.63 29.76 -10.32
CA GLN A 300 27.27 28.34 -10.44
C GLN A 300 27.62 27.76 -11.82
N ARG A 301 27.43 28.52 -12.91
CA ARG A 301 27.82 28.10 -14.26
C ARG A 301 29.34 27.94 -14.41
N GLU A 302 30.12 28.87 -13.85
CA GLU A 302 31.59 28.79 -13.85
C GLU A 302 32.08 27.57 -13.07
N ALA A 303 31.54 27.33 -11.88
CA ALA A 303 31.85 26.15 -11.06
C ALA A 303 31.50 24.84 -11.80
N GLY A 304 30.34 24.78 -12.46
CA GLY A 304 29.91 23.63 -13.25
C GLY A 304 30.84 23.30 -14.42
N ARG A 305 31.31 24.32 -15.15
CA ARG A 305 32.29 24.14 -16.25
C ARG A 305 33.63 23.60 -15.75
N ALA A 306 34.17 24.20 -14.67
CA ALA A 306 35.42 23.76 -14.08
C ALA A 306 35.35 22.30 -13.59
N PHE A 307 34.21 21.90 -12.99
CA PHE A 307 33.98 20.51 -12.60
C PHE A 307 33.93 19.57 -13.81
N GLY A 308 33.19 19.92 -14.86
CA GLY A 308 33.11 19.12 -16.09
C GLY A 308 34.45 18.94 -16.81
N GLU A 309 35.30 19.97 -16.80
CA GLU A 309 36.65 19.92 -17.34
C GLU A 309 37.58 19.01 -16.53
N SER A 310 37.51 19.06 -15.19
CA SER A 310 38.34 18.19 -14.33
C SER A 310 38.01 16.70 -14.48
N GLN A 311 36.73 16.35 -14.68
CA GLN A 311 36.26 14.99 -14.97
C GLN A 311 36.72 14.46 -16.34
N ARG A 312 36.85 15.35 -17.35
CA ARG A 312 37.36 14.98 -18.68
C ARG A 312 38.86 14.72 -18.68
N ILE A 313 39.61 15.45 -17.87
CA ILE A 313 41.06 15.25 -17.71
C ILE A 313 41.32 13.90 -17.03
N THR A 314 40.57 13.53 -15.98
CA THR A 314 40.75 12.24 -15.30
C THR A 314 40.43 11.04 -16.20
N ARG A 315 39.44 11.14 -17.10
CA ARG A 315 39.10 10.06 -18.05
C ARG A 315 40.06 9.91 -19.24
N ARG A 316 40.93 10.89 -19.51
CA ARG A 316 41.97 10.80 -20.56
C ARG A 316 43.32 10.31 -20.05
N SER A 317 43.48 10.26 -18.73
CA SER A 317 44.75 9.93 -18.05
C SER A 317 44.78 8.51 -17.46
N GLY A 318 43.73 7.71 -17.67
CA GLY A 318 43.65 6.30 -17.29
C GLY A 318 43.26 5.46 -18.49
#